data_AF-A0A2T0BGH9-F1
#
_entry.id   AF-A0A2T0BGH9-F1
#
_cell.length_a   1.000
_cell.length_b   1.000
_cell.length_c   1.000
_cell.angle_alpha   90.00
_cell.angle_beta   90.00
_cell.angle_gamma   90.00
#
_symmetry.space_group_name_H-M   'P 1'
#
loop_
_entity.id
_entity.type
_entity.pdbx_description
1 polymer ?
#
loop_
_entity_poly.entity_id
_entity_poly.type
_entity_poly.pdbx_seq_one_letter_code
_entity_poly.pdbx_strand_id
1 'polypeptide(L)'
;MQLKHKTYSLVMLIILFISLIFNIITSIDNIKYKYKVGVKSYNNIEDIRSRNESNIELLNSTIEVGTISNKDAIKLYENYNIIADSYIDLWNEYSFYEKEEKRGFSFKKIETNETLLNDVNYRIQEYLKAILYLEMETKTNKLEINPEAMERFKQMKNLSIEIDTYYKEFYSNELNGAVDEDKKDKIIKRFYWVDILEGINEINEKYINVEFKV
;
A
#
# COMPACT_ATOMS: atom_id res chain seq x y z
N MET A 1 -23.24 -18.27 -58.50
CA MET A 1 -23.61 -18.23 -57.06
C MET A 1 -22.50 -18.77 -56.16
N GLN A 2 -21.87 -19.92 -56.49
CA GLN A 2 -20.79 -20.53 -55.68
C GLN A 2 -19.50 -19.68 -55.55
N LEU A 3 -19.08 -18.97 -56.61
CA LEU A 3 -17.91 -18.07 -56.56
C LEU A 3 -18.05 -16.93 -55.55
N LYS A 4 -19.24 -16.30 -55.48
CA LYS A 4 -19.53 -15.24 -54.51
C LYS A 4 -19.46 -15.77 -53.07
N HIS A 5 -20.03 -16.95 -52.80
CA HIS A 5 -19.93 -17.59 -51.48
C HIS A 5 -18.48 -17.86 -51.06
N LYS A 6 -17.65 -18.37 -51.97
CA LYS A 6 -16.22 -18.64 -51.68
C LYS A 6 -15.46 -17.36 -51.36
N THR A 7 -15.75 -16.26 -52.04
CA THR A 7 -15.17 -14.93 -51.74
C THR A 7 -15.64 -14.39 -50.39
N TYR A 8 -16.93 -14.47 -50.06
CA TYR A 8 -17.43 -14.03 -48.75
C TYR A 8 -16.85 -14.85 -47.60
N SER A 9 -16.71 -16.17 -47.76
CA SER A 9 -16.05 -17.04 -46.78
C SER A 9 -14.58 -16.67 -46.57
N LEU A 10 -13.85 -16.32 -47.65
CA LEU A 10 -12.46 -15.88 -47.58
C LEU A 10 -12.33 -14.54 -46.81
N VAL A 11 -13.21 -13.58 -47.10
CA VAL A 11 -13.23 -12.28 -46.42
C VAL A 11 -13.55 -12.44 -44.93
N MET A 12 -14.54 -13.27 -44.58
CA MET A 12 -14.84 -13.62 -43.18
C MET A 12 -13.62 -14.22 -42.46
N LEU A 13 -12.91 -15.14 -43.12
CA LEU A 13 -11.68 -15.75 -42.58
C LEU A 13 -10.61 -14.70 -42.29
N ILE A 14 -10.39 -13.76 -43.22
CA ILE A 14 -9.43 -12.67 -43.04
C ILE A 14 -9.81 -11.79 -41.86
N ILE A 15 -11.09 -11.41 -41.73
CA ILE A 15 -11.58 -10.60 -40.61
C ILE A 15 -11.36 -11.34 -39.28
N LEU A 16 -11.68 -12.64 -39.22
CA LEU A 16 -11.45 -13.45 -38.03
C LEU A 16 -9.97 -13.53 -37.64
N PHE A 17 -9.06 -13.68 -38.62
CA PHE A 17 -7.62 -13.66 -38.36
C PHE A 17 -7.15 -12.31 -37.84
N ILE A 18 -7.63 -11.20 -38.39
CA ILE A 18 -7.31 -9.86 -37.91
C ILE A 18 -7.82 -9.69 -36.46
N SER A 19 -9.06 -10.09 -36.17
CA SER A 19 -9.62 -10.05 -34.82
C SER A 19 -8.84 -10.93 -33.84
N LEU A 20 -8.41 -12.12 -34.26
CA LEU A 20 -7.59 -13.01 -33.45
C LEU A 20 -6.24 -12.37 -33.10
N ILE A 21 -5.54 -11.81 -34.10
CA ILE A 21 -4.26 -11.12 -33.90
C ILE A 21 -4.43 -9.94 -32.95
N PHE A 22 -5.46 -9.12 -33.15
CA PHE A 22 -5.75 -7.99 -32.27
C PHE A 22 -5.98 -8.45 -30.82
N ASN A 23 -6.80 -9.49 -30.61
CA ASN A 23 -7.04 -10.05 -29.29
C ASN A 23 -5.77 -10.63 -28.63
N ILE A 24 -4.88 -11.27 -29.39
CA ILE A 24 -3.60 -11.77 -28.88
C ILE A 24 -2.72 -10.60 -28.43
N ILE A 25 -2.60 -9.54 -29.23
CA ILE A 25 -1.82 -8.35 -28.87
C ILE A 25 -2.37 -7.71 -27.60
N THR A 26 -3.68 -7.45 -27.55
CA THR A 26 -4.34 -6.91 -26.35
C THR A 26 -4.12 -7.80 -25.13
N SER A 27 -4.18 -9.13 -25.28
CA SER A 27 -3.91 -10.05 -24.18
C SER A 27 -2.47 -9.96 -23.67
N ILE A 28 -1.49 -9.81 -24.56
CA ILE A 28 -0.07 -9.67 -24.16
C ILE A 28 0.15 -8.35 -23.43
N ASP A 29 -0.41 -7.26 -23.95
CA ASP A 29 -0.29 -5.94 -23.33
C ASP A 29 -0.95 -5.91 -21.95
N ASN A 30 -2.11 -6.55 -21.80
CA ASN A 30 -2.77 -6.72 -20.50
C ASN A 30 -1.90 -7.50 -19.51
N ILE A 31 -1.24 -8.59 -19.93
CA ILE A 31 -0.35 -9.36 -19.04
C ILE A 31 0.83 -8.50 -18.57
N LYS A 32 1.49 -7.79 -19.50
CA LYS A 32 2.61 -6.89 -19.16
C LYS A 32 2.18 -5.78 -18.21
N TYR A 33 1.00 -5.22 -18.46
CA TYR A 33 0.43 -4.18 -17.63
C TYR A 33 0.15 -4.68 -16.21
N LYS A 34 -0.55 -5.81 -16.04
CA LYS A 34 -0.81 -6.42 -14.72
C LYS A 34 0.48 -6.68 -13.95
N TYR A 35 1.49 -7.21 -14.62
CA TYR A 35 2.78 -7.44 -14.00
C TYR A 35 3.42 -6.12 -13.52
N LYS A 36 3.38 -5.06 -14.32
CA LYS A 36 3.90 -3.74 -13.94
C LYS A 36 3.16 -3.15 -12.72
N VAL A 37 1.84 -3.25 -12.68
CA VAL A 37 1.02 -2.85 -11.52
C VAL A 37 1.46 -3.64 -10.29
N GLY A 38 1.51 -4.97 -10.39
CA GLY A 38 1.94 -5.80 -9.27
C GLY A 38 3.36 -5.50 -8.78
N VAL A 39 4.32 -5.21 -9.68
CA VAL A 39 5.68 -4.82 -9.28
C VAL A 39 5.68 -3.51 -8.49
N LYS A 40 4.92 -2.50 -8.91
CA LYS A 40 4.80 -1.26 -8.17
C LYS A 40 4.13 -1.47 -6.81
N SER A 41 3.01 -2.19 -6.78
CA SER A 41 2.31 -2.50 -5.53
C SER A 41 3.22 -3.25 -4.55
N TYR A 42 4.01 -4.21 -5.03
CA TYR A 42 5.00 -4.90 -4.20
C TYR A 42 6.03 -3.93 -3.59
N ASN A 43 6.58 -3.01 -4.40
CA ASN A 43 7.56 -2.05 -3.89
C ASN A 43 6.95 -1.14 -2.82
N ASN A 44 5.72 -0.65 -3.03
CA ASN A 44 5.02 0.18 -2.05
C ASN A 44 4.74 -0.59 -0.75
N ILE A 45 4.39 -1.88 -0.85
CA ILE A 45 4.20 -2.76 0.31
C ILE A 45 5.50 -2.90 1.10
N GLU A 46 6.63 -3.08 0.43
CA GLU A 46 7.94 -3.20 1.10
C GLU A 46 8.42 -1.88 1.70
N ASP A 47 8.12 -0.75 1.07
CA ASP A 47 8.36 0.58 1.64
C ASP A 47 7.53 0.77 2.92
N ILE A 48 6.23 0.43 2.91
CA ILE A 48 5.40 0.48 4.13
C ILE A 48 5.98 -0.41 5.23
N ARG A 49 6.29 -1.67 4.90
CA ARG A 49 6.81 -2.66 5.85
C ARG A 49 8.11 -2.18 6.52
N SER A 50 9.11 -1.83 5.72
CA SER A 50 10.44 -1.45 6.23
C SER A 50 10.40 -0.15 7.05
N ARG A 51 9.57 0.82 6.66
CA ARG A 51 9.38 2.07 7.40
C ARG A 51 8.63 1.84 8.70
N ASN A 52 7.63 0.96 8.68
CA ASN A 52 6.88 0.57 9.87
C ASN A 52 7.77 -0.14 10.90
N GLU A 53 8.64 -1.07 10.46
CA GLU A 53 9.65 -1.70 11.33
C GLU A 53 10.54 -0.63 12.01
N SER A 54 11.04 0.34 11.25
CA SER A 54 11.79 1.47 11.81
C SER A 54 10.96 2.34 12.76
N ASN A 55 9.66 2.51 12.53
CA ASN A 55 8.79 3.29 13.42
C ASN A 55 8.64 2.61 14.78
N ILE A 56 8.48 1.28 14.81
CA ILE A 56 8.40 0.52 16.07
C ILE A 56 9.62 0.78 16.95
N GLU A 57 10.83 0.73 16.36
CA GLU A 57 12.08 0.99 17.09
C GLU A 57 12.12 2.41 17.69
N LEU A 58 11.79 3.42 16.88
CA LEU A 58 11.79 4.83 17.31
C LEU A 58 10.74 5.06 18.41
N LEU A 59 9.51 4.58 18.20
CA LEU A 59 8.41 4.75 19.13
C LEU A 59 8.68 4.04 20.46
N ASN A 60 9.29 2.85 20.45
CA ASN A 60 9.70 2.15 21.67
C ASN A 60 10.69 3.00 22.48
N SER A 61 11.77 3.46 21.83
CA SER A 61 12.78 4.31 22.47
C SER A 61 12.17 5.58 23.04
N THR A 62 11.32 6.26 22.26
CA THR A 62 10.66 7.50 22.68
C THR A 62 9.73 7.31 23.88
N ILE A 63 8.93 6.24 23.91
CA ILE A 63 8.00 5.96 25.02
C ILE A 63 8.76 5.57 26.29
N GLU A 64 9.83 4.78 26.17
CA GLU A 64 10.66 4.35 27.31
C GLU A 64 11.38 5.54 27.98
N VAL A 65 11.94 6.44 27.18
CA VAL A 65 12.71 7.60 27.68
C VAL A 65 11.79 8.78 28.06
N GLY A 66 10.58 8.85 27.49
CA GLY A 66 9.64 9.96 27.72
C GLY A 66 9.98 11.24 26.95
N THR A 67 10.96 11.18 26.05
CA THR A 67 11.39 12.31 25.21
C THR A 67 11.73 11.82 23.82
N ILE A 68 11.63 12.70 22.83
CA ILE A 68 12.07 12.44 21.46
C ILE A 68 13.18 13.40 21.07
N SER A 69 14.22 12.89 20.41
CA SER A 69 15.27 13.73 19.83
C SER A 69 14.81 14.29 18.48
N ASN A 70 15.28 15.47 18.09
CA ASN A 70 14.88 16.09 16.82
C ASN A 70 15.20 15.17 15.62
N LYS A 71 16.31 14.43 15.70
CA LYS A 71 16.69 13.45 14.69
C LYS A 71 15.66 12.33 14.57
N ASP A 72 15.21 11.80 15.70
CA ASP A 72 14.24 10.70 15.72
C ASP A 72 12.85 11.20 15.32
N ALA A 73 12.46 12.42 15.70
CA ALA A 73 11.22 13.07 15.28
C ALA A 73 11.20 13.30 13.76
N ILE A 74 12.29 13.80 13.17
CA ILE A 74 12.44 13.94 11.71
C ILE A 74 12.34 12.58 11.02
N LYS A 75 13.04 11.57 11.53
CA LYS A 75 13.01 10.23 10.93
C LYS A 75 11.60 9.61 11.01
N LEU A 76 10.90 9.80 12.12
CA LEU A 76 9.52 9.34 12.29
C LEU A 76 8.58 10.05 11.31
N TYR A 77 8.72 11.37 11.15
CA TYR A 77 8.00 12.16 10.16
C TYR A 77 8.25 11.67 8.72
N GLU A 78 9.51 11.50 8.33
CA GLU A 78 9.88 11.00 6.99
C GLU A 78 9.31 9.62 6.71
N ASN A 79 9.37 8.72 7.71
CA ASN A 79 8.80 7.38 7.58
C ASN A 79 7.29 7.42 7.37
N TYR A 80 6.54 8.19 8.18
CA TYR A 80 5.09 8.32 8.01
C TYR A 80 4.70 9.00 6.69
N ASN A 81 5.51 9.94 6.19
CA ASN A 81 5.31 10.53 4.86
C ASN A 81 5.41 9.45 3.77
N ILE A 82 6.48 8.63 3.80
CA ILE A 82 6.67 7.55 2.81
C ILE A 82 5.55 6.50 2.92
N ILE A 83 5.13 6.15 4.14
CA ILE A 83 4.02 5.20 4.35
C ILE A 83 2.72 5.76 3.75
N ALA A 84 2.38 7.03 4.04
CA ALA A 84 1.18 7.67 3.51
C ALA A 84 1.18 7.71 1.97
N ASP A 85 2.30 8.13 1.36
CA ASP A 85 2.46 8.16 -0.09
C ASP A 85 2.32 6.75 -0.70
N SER A 86 3.00 5.76 -0.13
CA SER A 86 2.96 4.37 -0.58
C SER A 86 1.56 3.75 -0.46
N TYR A 87 0.84 4.10 0.60
CA TYR A 87 -0.53 3.64 0.84
C TYR A 87 -1.52 4.25 -0.17
N ILE A 88 -1.40 5.55 -0.44
CA ILE A 88 -2.17 6.23 -1.48
C ILE A 88 -1.89 5.60 -2.85
N ASP A 89 -0.62 5.33 -3.16
CA ASP A 89 -0.25 4.70 -4.42
C ASP A 89 -0.80 3.28 -4.54
N LEU A 90 -0.84 2.48 -3.46
CA LEU A 90 -1.49 1.17 -3.48
C LEU A 90 -2.98 1.28 -3.81
N TRP A 91 -3.68 2.25 -3.24
CA TRP A 91 -5.07 2.51 -3.55
C TRP A 91 -5.30 3.00 -4.97
N ASN A 92 -4.38 3.80 -5.51
CA ASN A 92 -4.40 4.20 -6.91
C ASN A 92 -4.25 2.98 -7.81
N GLU A 93 -3.23 2.15 -7.57
CA GLU A 93 -2.99 0.92 -8.34
C GLU A 93 -4.16 -0.07 -8.22
N TYR A 94 -4.79 -0.19 -7.04
CA TYR A 94 -6.04 -0.94 -6.86
C TYR A 94 -7.19 -0.34 -7.65
N SER A 95 -7.40 0.98 -7.64
CA SER A 95 -8.46 1.65 -8.39
C SER A 95 -8.32 1.43 -9.90
N PHE A 96 -7.08 1.35 -10.41
CA PHE A 96 -6.81 0.99 -11.80
C PHE A 96 -7.07 -0.49 -12.06
N TYR A 97 -6.54 -1.38 -11.21
CA TYR A 97 -6.81 -2.81 -11.26
C TYR A 97 -8.32 -3.09 -11.26
N GLU A 98 -9.09 -2.43 -10.39
CA GLU A 98 -10.52 -2.60 -10.27
C GLU A 98 -11.21 -2.25 -11.58
N LYS A 99 -10.91 -1.10 -12.18
CA LYS A 99 -11.52 -0.65 -13.45
C LYS A 99 -11.27 -1.62 -14.59
N GLU A 100 -10.04 -2.12 -14.72
CA GLU A 100 -9.62 -3.00 -15.81
C GLU A 100 -10.08 -4.46 -15.61
N GLU A 101 -10.16 -4.94 -14.36
CA GLU A 101 -10.41 -6.34 -14.03
C GLU A 101 -11.83 -6.67 -13.60
N LYS A 102 -12.80 -5.72 -13.58
CA LYS A 102 -14.22 -5.96 -13.19
C LYS A 102 -14.91 -7.15 -13.89
N ARG A 103 -14.31 -7.71 -14.93
CA ARG A 103 -14.85 -8.79 -15.76
C ARG A 103 -14.01 -10.08 -15.74
N GLY A 104 -12.93 -10.16 -14.95
CA GLY A 104 -12.03 -11.32 -14.87
C GLY A 104 -12.36 -12.30 -13.74
N PHE A 105 -12.06 -13.59 -13.93
CA PHE A 105 -12.29 -14.66 -12.93
C PHE A 105 -11.41 -14.56 -11.67
N SER A 106 -10.32 -13.79 -11.70
CA SER A 106 -9.38 -13.60 -10.59
C SER A 106 -9.49 -12.23 -9.93
N PHE A 107 -10.59 -11.51 -10.19
CA PHE A 107 -10.83 -10.19 -9.63
C PHE A 107 -11.07 -10.28 -8.11
N LYS A 108 -10.27 -9.55 -7.34
CA LYS A 108 -10.43 -9.37 -5.90
C LYS A 108 -11.02 -7.99 -5.63
N LYS A 109 -12.13 -7.96 -4.90
CA LYS A 109 -12.81 -6.72 -4.55
C LYS A 109 -12.62 -6.45 -3.07
N ILE A 110 -12.07 -5.29 -2.76
CA ILE A 110 -12.06 -4.70 -1.43
C ILE A 110 -13.39 -3.94 -1.23
N GLU A 111 -14.09 -4.22 -0.14
CA GLU A 111 -15.26 -3.44 0.28
C GLU A 111 -14.78 -2.16 0.96
N THR A 112 -14.97 -0.99 0.34
CA THR A 112 -14.48 0.28 0.87
C THR A 112 -15.57 1.15 1.46
N ASN A 113 -15.26 1.73 2.62
CA ASN A 113 -16.05 2.77 3.28
C ASN A 113 -15.56 4.16 2.82
N GLU A 114 -15.62 4.40 1.51
CA GLU A 114 -15.49 5.65 0.73
C GLU A 114 -14.48 6.80 1.03
N THR A 115 -13.66 6.83 2.09
CA THR A 115 -12.76 8.00 2.30
C THR A 115 -11.29 7.68 2.52
N LEU A 116 -10.53 7.67 1.41
CA LEU A 116 -9.06 7.65 1.38
C LEU A 116 -8.40 8.96 1.83
N LEU A 117 -9.14 10.06 1.79
CA LEU A 117 -8.65 11.42 2.06
C LEU A 117 -8.32 11.69 3.54
N ASN A 118 -8.59 10.73 4.43
CA ASN A 118 -8.39 10.85 5.88
C ASN A 118 -7.57 9.67 6.43
N ASP A 119 -6.59 9.19 5.66
CA ASP A 119 -5.68 8.14 6.09
C ASP A 119 -4.99 8.49 7.42
N VAL A 120 -4.86 7.49 8.29
CA VAL A 120 -4.30 7.65 9.63
C VAL A 120 -2.81 8.04 9.58
N ASN A 121 -2.06 7.51 8.59
CA ASN A 121 -0.62 7.78 8.46
C ASN A 121 -0.37 9.22 8.04
N TYR A 122 -1.20 9.78 7.15
CA TYR A 122 -1.17 11.20 6.81
C TYR A 122 -1.43 12.10 8.03
N ARG A 123 -2.41 11.76 8.86
CA ARG A 123 -2.71 12.54 10.08
C ARG A 123 -1.59 12.46 11.11
N ILE A 124 -0.96 11.31 11.24
CA ILE A 124 0.25 11.14 12.08
C ILE A 124 1.39 12.00 11.53
N GLN A 125 1.60 11.99 10.21
CA GLN A 125 2.62 12.81 9.55
C GLN A 125 2.40 14.31 9.80
N GLU A 126 1.17 14.83 9.66
CA GLU A 126 0.89 16.24 9.96
C GLU A 126 1.02 16.58 11.46
N TYR A 127 0.70 15.65 12.37
CA TYR A 127 0.97 15.83 13.80
C TYR A 127 2.46 15.92 14.13
N LEU A 128 3.28 15.03 13.56
CA LEU A 128 4.74 15.05 13.74
C LEU A 128 5.36 16.32 13.16
N LYS A 129 4.86 16.77 12.02
CA LYS A 129 5.25 18.05 11.42
C LYS A 129 4.98 19.23 12.37
N ALA A 130 3.82 19.24 13.02
CA ALA A 130 3.46 20.28 13.98
C ALA A 130 4.37 20.24 15.24
N ILE A 131 4.72 19.04 15.73
CA ILE A 131 5.74 18.88 16.80
C ILE A 131 7.08 19.49 16.36
N LEU A 132 7.56 19.15 15.17
CA LEU A 132 8.82 19.67 14.63
C LEU A 132 8.81 21.20 14.49
N TYR A 133 7.70 21.80 14.07
CA TYR A 133 7.57 23.25 14.01
C TYR A 133 7.68 23.91 15.39
N LEU A 134 7.00 23.36 16.40
CA LEU A 134 7.11 23.88 17.78
C LEU A 134 8.56 23.81 18.29
N GLU A 135 9.28 22.71 18.01
CA GLU A 135 10.69 22.57 18.39
C GLU A 135 11.59 23.61 17.72
N MET A 136 11.36 23.90 16.43
CA MET A 136 12.11 24.91 15.69
C MET A 136 11.90 26.31 16.29
N GLU A 137 10.70 26.61 16.78
CA GLU A 137 10.39 27.87 17.46
C GLU A 137 11.04 27.95 18.85
N THR A 138 11.06 26.85 19.62
CA THR A 138 11.57 26.81 21.00
C THR A 138 13.10 26.64 21.09
N LYS A 139 13.78 26.31 19.99
CA LYS A 139 15.24 26.07 19.91
C LYS A 139 15.74 24.97 20.85
N THR A 140 14.91 23.98 21.14
CA THR A 140 15.27 22.83 21.99
C THR A 140 15.79 21.66 21.16
N ASN A 141 16.77 20.91 21.68
CA ASN A 141 17.38 19.75 21.00
C ASN A 141 16.65 18.42 21.28
N LYS A 142 15.59 18.47 22.09
CA LYS A 142 14.71 17.36 22.45
C LYS A 142 13.37 17.92 22.89
N LEU A 143 12.30 17.17 22.66
CA LEU A 143 10.96 17.52 23.13
C LEU A 143 10.51 16.58 24.23
N GLU A 144 10.12 17.16 25.36
CA GLU A 144 9.47 16.44 26.44
C GLU A 144 8.05 16.09 26.02
N ILE A 145 7.71 14.81 26.16
CA ILE A 145 6.41 14.31 25.76
C ILE A 145 5.49 14.45 26.96
N ASN A 146 4.56 15.41 26.88
CA ASN A 146 3.52 15.56 27.89
C ASN A 146 2.58 14.32 27.90
N PRO A 147 1.78 14.11 28.96
CA PRO A 147 0.94 12.91 29.06
C PRO A 147 -0.02 12.69 27.88
N GLU A 148 -0.54 13.75 27.26
CA GLU A 148 -1.44 13.66 26.11
C GLU A 148 -0.70 13.24 24.83
N ALA A 149 0.47 13.84 24.58
CA ALA A 149 1.35 13.43 23.49
C ALA A 149 1.81 11.98 23.69
N MET A 150 2.12 11.58 24.92
CA MET A 150 2.53 10.20 25.24
C MET A 150 1.47 9.19 24.83
N GLU A 151 0.19 9.50 25.05
CA GLU A 151 -0.89 8.64 24.60
C GLU A 151 -0.92 8.55 23.06
N ARG A 152 -0.74 9.65 22.34
CA ARG A 152 -0.66 9.64 20.86
C ARG A 152 0.51 8.78 20.35
N PHE A 153 1.68 8.88 20.98
CA PHE A 153 2.83 8.02 20.65
C PHE A 153 2.55 6.53 20.91
N LYS A 154 1.80 6.19 21.97
CA LYS A 154 1.35 4.81 22.21
C LYS A 154 0.37 4.33 21.15
N GLN A 155 -0.57 5.18 20.71
CA GLN A 155 -1.50 4.84 19.63
C GLN A 155 -0.75 4.57 18.31
N MET A 156 0.24 5.41 17.97
CA MET A 156 1.13 5.15 16.83
C MET A 156 1.85 3.81 16.95
N LYS A 157 2.37 3.49 18.14
CA LYS A 157 3.06 2.22 18.38
C LYS A 157 2.13 1.03 18.21
N ASN A 158 0.90 1.11 18.74
CA ASN A 158 -0.08 0.04 18.62
C ASN A 158 -0.45 -0.20 17.15
N LEU A 159 -0.71 0.86 16.39
CA LEU A 159 -0.92 0.80 14.94
C LEU A 159 0.24 0.08 14.25
N SER A 160 1.48 0.52 14.52
CA SER A 160 2.66 -0.08 13.90
C SER A 160 2.85 -1.55 14.26
N ILE A 161 2.57 -1.94 15.50
CA ILE A 161 2.65 -3.35 15.94
C ILE A 161 1.58 -4.20 15.24
N GLU A 162 0.35 -3.70 15.10
CA GLU A 162 -0.71 -4.43 14.38
C GLU A 162 -0.33 -4.65 12.92
N ILE A 163 0.20 -3.62 12.24
CA ILE A 163 0.68 -3.73 10.85
C ILE A 163 1.83 -4.75 10.74
N ASP A 164 2.82 -4.69 11.62
CA ASP A 164 3.95 -5.63 11.63
C ASP A 164 3.51 -7.08 11.92
N THR A 165 2.58 -7.25 12.85
CA THR A 165 1.99 -8.56 13.18
C THR A 165 1.27 -9.13 11.96
N TYR A 166 0.45 -8.32 11.28
CA TYR A 166 -0.22 -8.71 10.06
C TYR A 166 0.76 -9.16 8.97
N TYR A 167 1.83 -8.40 8.72
CA TYR A 167 2.85 -8.79 7.75
C TYR A 167 3.50 -10.13 8.10
N LYS A 168 3.86 -10.34 9.37
CA LYS A 168 4.47 -11.59 9.83
C LYS A 168 3.53 -12.78 9.65
N GLU A 169 2.27 -12.62 10.02
CA GLU A 169 1.24 -13.65 9.85
C GLU A 169 1.00 -13.95 8.37
N PHE A 170 0.83 -12.93 7.53
CA PHE A 170 0.64 -13.09 6.09
C PHE A 170 1.84 -13.83 5.46
N TYR A 171 3.06 -13.40 5.76
CA TYR A 171 4.27 -13.98 5.17
C TYR A 171 4.48 -15.42 5.65
N SER A 172 4.13 -15.72 6.90
CA SER A 172 4.21 -17.07 7.45
C SER A 172 3.17 -18.01 6.84
N ASN A 173 1.94 -17.53 6.62
CA ASN A 173 0.82 -18.36 6.13
C ASN A 173 0.86 -18.54 4.61
N GLU A 174 1.03 -17.45 3.86
CA GLU A 174 0.86 -17.43 2.41
C GLU A 174 2.18 -17.56 1.63
N LEU A 175 3.31 -17.19 2.26
CA LEU A 175 4.63 -17.16 1.63
C LEU A 175 5.64 -18.14 2.24
N ASN A 176 5.16 -19.10 3.04
CA ASN A 176 6.03 -20.08 3.71
C ASN A 176 6.98 -20.79 2.71
N GLY A 177 8.25 -20.89 3.07
CA GLY A 177 9.28 -21.55 2.28
C GLY A 177 9.70 -20.83 0.99
N ALA A 178 9.22 -19.61 0.72
CA ALA A 178 9.66 -18.80 -0.42
C ALA A 178 10.94 -17.99 -0.09
N VAL A 179 11.90 -17.96 -1.03
CA VAL A 179 13.05 -17.03 -0.99
C VAL A 179 12.60 -15.65 -1.50
N ASP A 180 13.36 -14.57 -1.27
CA ASP A 180 12.91 -13.19 -1.53
C ASP A 180 12.44 -12.92 -2.99
N GLU A 181 13.11 -13.47 -4.00
CA GLU A 181 12.62 -13.36 -5.40
C GLU A 181 11.30 -14.11 -5.60
N ASP A 182 11.14 -15.29 -5.00
CA ASP A 182 9.91 -16.08 -5.06
C ASP A 182 8.75 -15.41 -4.33
N LYS A 183 9.02 -14.65 -3.25
CA LYS A 183 8.01 -13.89 -2.51
C LYS A 183 7.40 -12.81 -3.39
N LYS A 184 8.25 -11.99 -4.03
CA LYS A 184 7.81 -10.96 -4.96
C LYS A 184 6.95 -11.55 -6.07
N ASP A 185 7.43 -12.61 -6.70
CA ASP A 185 6.71 -13.28 -7.78
C ASP A 185 5.36 -13.85 -7.33
N LYS A 186 5.31 -14.48 -6.15
CA LYS A 186 4.05 -14.97 -5.57
C LYS A 186 3.08 -13.82 -5.29
N ILE A 187 3.55 -12.73 -4.69
CA ILE A 187 2.72 -11.59 -4.34
C ILE A 187 2.07 -10.99 -5.59
N ILE A 188 2.83 -10.86 -6.67
CA ILE A 188 2.37 -10.32 -7.95
C ILE A 188 1.40 -11.29 -8.62
N LYS A 189 1.81 -12.54 -8.84
CA LYS A 189 1.06 -13.52 -9.66
C LYS A 189 -0.25 -13.95 -8.99
N ARG A 190 -0.31 -13.96 -7.65
CA ARG A 190 -1.52 -14.32 -6.89
C ARG A 190 -2.37 -13.12 -6.48
N PHE A 191 -2.00 -11.91 -6.90
CA PHE A 191 -2.68 -10.67 -6.50
C PHE A 191 -2.77 -10.54 -4.96
N TYR A 192 -1.76 -11.02 -4.24
CA TYR A 192 -1.71 -10.91 -2.78
C TYR A 192 -1.46 -9.47 -2.33
N TRP A 193 -0.93 -8.62 -3.22
CA TRP A 193 -0.83 -7.19 -2.94
C TRP A 193 -2.20 -6.54 -2.67
N VAL A 194 -3.29 -7.09 -3.23
CA VAL A 194 -4.66 -6.64 -2.94
C VAL A 194 -5.08 -7.06 -1.53
N ASP A 195 -4.78 -8.30 -1.13
CA ASP A 195 -5.08 -8.79 0.22
C ASP A 195 -4.30 -8.01 1.28
N ILE A 196 -3.03 -7.68 0.98
CA ILE A 196 -2.18 -6.86 1.84
C ILE A 196 -2.73 -5.45 1.97
N LEU A 197 -3.18 -4.84 0.87
CA LEU A 197 -3.84 -3.53 0.91
C LEU A 197 -5.10 -3.56 1.79
N GLU A 198 -5.94 -4.59 1.61
CA GLU A 198 -7.15 -4.79 2.42
C GLU A 198 -6.82 -4.94 3.90
N GLY A 199 -5.86 -5.80 4.26
CA GLY A 199 -5.46 -6.00 5.66
C GLY A 199 -4.89 -4.74 6.31
N ILE A 200 -4.08 -3.95 5.59
CA ILE A 200 -3.59 -2.65 6.08
C ILE A 200 -4.77 -1.68 6.27
N ASN A 201 -5.73 -1.66 5.34
CA ASN A 201 -6.91 -0.81 5.45
C ASN A 201 -7.76 -1.16 6.67
N GLU A 202 -8.04 -2.44 6.89
CA GLU A 202 -8.80 -2.91 8.07
C GLU A 202 -8.13 -2.50 9.39
N ILE A 203 -6.80 -2.52 9.44
CA ILE A 203 -6.06 -2.04 10.61
C ILE A 203 -6.19 -0.52 10.73
N ASN A 204 -5.96 0.23 9.67
CA ASN A 204 -6.06 1.70 9.68
C ASN A 204 -7.46 2.17 10.09
N GLU A 205 -8.52 1.48 9.68
CA GLU A 205 -9.91 1.80 10.04
C GLU A 205 -10.16 1.76 11.56
N LYS A 206 -9.47 0.91 12.32
CA LYS A 206 -9.56 0.88 13.79
C LYS A 206 -9.08 2.18 14.43
N TYR A 207 -8.19 2.91 13.75
CA TYR A 207 -7.55 4.14 14.25
C TYR A 207 -8.12 5.41 13.61
N ILE A 208 -9.16 5.30 12.76
CA ILE A 208 -9.75 6.43 12.02
C ILE A 208 -10.25 7.56 12.93
N ASN A 209 -10.70 7.24 14.15
CA ASN A 209 -11.24 8.21 15.10
C ASN A 209 -10.20 8.77 16.09
N VAL A 210 -8.94 8.30 16.05
CA VAL A 210 -7.89 8.78 16.95
C VAL A 210 -7.48 10.19 16.55
N GLU A 211 -7.49 11.16 17.48
CA GLU A 211 -7.10 12.54 17.18
C GLU A 211 -5.59 12.79 17.34
N PHE A 212 -4.90 12.94 16.20
CA PHE A 212 -3.53 13.42 16.11
C PHE A 212 -3.52 14.93 15.89
N LYS A 213 -3.55 15.71 16.98
CA LYS A 213 -3.48 17.18 16.98
C LYS A 213 -2.55 17.63 18.10
N VAL A 214 -1.86 18.76 17.88
CA VAL A 214 -1.02 19.44 18.87
C VAL A 214 -1.87 20.32 19.76
#